data_AF-E3I0N7-F1
#
_entry.id   AF-E3I0N7-F1
#
_cell.length_a   1.000
_cell.length_b   1.000
_cell.length_c   1.000
_cell.angle_alpha   90.00
_cell.angle_beta   90.00
_cell.angle_gamma   90.00
#
_symmetry.space_group_name_H-M   'P 1'
#
loop_
_entity.id
_entity.type
_entity.pdbx_description
1 polymer ?
#
loop_
_entity_poly.entity_id
_entity_poly.type
_entity_poly.pdbx_seq_one_letter_code
_entity_poly.pdbx_strand_id
1 'polypeptide(L)'
;MIRQDYAAGLKVLHWVIAALILFMLGLGWTMGGIENVVEKIQAYNLHKSLGFTILALMVLRVLWRGLTATPPEPATMSGLEKLGAALGHLALYGLIFLIAVSGWALISTSDKPSLLFGQPFPLLPWFAALGPDEKKSIHHALEEVHEFAAFGLAGMIGLHVLATIWHAIRGDGIWSRMAPRFFGRSAAAAFAVMAAGSVALLGANDARATEWSVDPQKSAIAFEATGSGFTTKGTFRAFKSEVEFDPALPEQTSVRVLIDVRSVNTGQADVDQALLSPDFFDPARFPTAEFVASGAKPAGKGKYVLAGRLTLRGVAKPVSLPFSIAAANGAASVKGETVIDRLEYGVGPQSVAGYAVEKDVKLSIDLAALKLTN
;
A
#
# COMPACT_ATOMS: atom_id res chain seq x y z
N MET A 1 -47.89 -10.76 10.03
CA MET A 1 -47.82 -10.10 8.71
C MET A 1 -46.56 -10.61 8.00
N ILE A 2 -46.68 -11.41 6.94
CA ILE A 2 -45.52 -11.98 6.22
C ILE A 2 -44.80 -10.82 5.52
N ARG A 3 -43.49 -10.66 5.77
CA ARG A 3 -42.72 -9.54 5.20
C ARG A 3 -42.58 -9.71 3.69
N GLN A 4 -43.06 -8.71 2.96
CA GLN A 4 -42.91 -8.52 1.51
C GLN A 4 -41.46 -8.50 1.01
N ASP A 5 -40.58 -8.02 1.88
CA ASP A 5 -39.27 -7.50 1.49
C ASP A 5 -38.18 -7.79 2.48
N TYR A 6 -36.95 -7.77 1.96
CA TYR A 6 -35.75 -7.71 2.76
C TYR A 6 -35.71 -6.44 3.61
N ALA A 7 -35.12 -6.56 4.80
CA ALA A 7 -34.81 -5.43 5.66
C ALA A 7 -33.96 -4.40 4.91
N ALA A 8 -34.21 -3.10 5.14
CA ALA A 8 -33.51 -2.02 4.44
C ALA A 8 -31.97 -2.13 4.55
N GLY A 9 -31.46 -2.49 5.74
CA GLY A 9 -30.03 -2.70 5.96
C GLY A 9 -29.41 -3.79 5.07
N LEU A 10 -30.14 -4.90 4.82
CA LEU A 10 -29.66 -5.95 3.92
C LEU A 10 -29.59 -5.49 2.47
N LYS A 11 -30.54 -4.64 2.04
CA LYS A 11 -30.52 -4.04 0.70
C LYS A 11 -29.32 -3.10 0.57
N VAL A 12 -29.10 -2.21 1.54
CA VAL A 12 -27.96 -1.28 1.56
C VAL A 12 -26.63 -2.05 1.51
N LEU A 13 -26.44 -3.03 2.41
CA LEU A 13 -25.22 -3.85 2.41
C LEU A 13 -25.00 -4.57 1.08
N HIS A 14 -26.05 -5.13 0.48
CA HIS A 14 -25.94 -5.77 -0.83
C HIS A 14 -25.41 -4.82 -1.91
N TRP A 15 -25.99 -3.62 -2.05
CA TRP A 15 -25.60 -2.68 -3.09
C TRP A 15 -24.24 -2.05 -2.86
N VAL A 16 -23.88 -1.74 -1.60
CA VAL A 16 -22.54 -1.25 -1.26
C VAL A 16 -21.49 -2.30 -1.61
N ILE A 17 -21.70 -3.55 -1.19
CA ILE A 17 -20.76 -4.65 -1.50
C ILE A 17 -20.69 -4.89 -3.02
N ALA A 18 -21.82 -4.89 -3.72
CA ALA A 18 -21.85 -5.07 -5.17
C ALA A 18 -21.05 -3.98 -5.90
N ALA A 19 -21.24 -2.70 -5.52
CA ALA A 19 -20.48 -1.59 -6.08
C ALA A 19 -18.98 -1.71 -5.81
N LEU A 20 -18.60 -2.05 -4.58
CA LEU A 20 -17.19 -2.26 -4.21
C LEU A 20 -16.55 -3.41 -4.98
N ILE A 21 -17.27 -4.53 -5.17
CA ILE A 21 -16.77 -5.67 -5.93
C ILE A 21 -16.56 -5.30 -7.41
N LEU A 22 -17.53 -4.61 -8.04
CA LEU A 22 -17.37 -4.18 -9.44
C LEU A 22 -16.18 -3.23 -9.61
N PHE A 23 -15.99 -2.29 -8.68
CA PHE A 23 -14.81 -1.44 -8.65
C PHE A 23 -13.53 -2.27 -8.49
N MET A 24 -13.51 -3.22 -7.56
CA MET A 24 -12.36 -4.09 -7.28
C MET A 24 -11.97 -4.98 -8.46
N LEU A 25 -12.94 -5.52 -9.21
CA LEU A 25 -12.69 -6.29 -10.42
C LEU A 25 -12.05 -5.40 -11.51
N GLY A 26 -12.55 -4.18 -11.68
CA GLY A 26 -11.95 -3.20 -12.60
C GLY A 26 -10.53 -2.81 -12.20
N LEU A 27 -10.32 -2.49 -10.91
CA LEU A 27 -9.01 -2.15 -10.36
C LEU A 27 -8.03 -3.32 -10.48
N GLY A 28 -8.46 -4.54 -10.17
CA GLY A 28 -7.65 -5.75 -10.28
C GLY A 28 -7.19 -6.02 -11.72
N TRP A 29 -8.07 -5.78 -12.69
CA TRP A 29 -7.76 -5.94 -14.12
C TRP A 29 -6.72 -4.91 -14.62
N THR A 30 -6.79 -3.67 -14.13
CA THR A 30 -5.93 -2.58 -14.63
C THR A 30 -4.62 -2.44 -13.87
N MET A 31 -4.59 -2.73 -12.57
CA MET A 31 -3.43 -2.47 -11.71
C MET A 31 -2.14 -3.19 -12.14
N GLY A 32 -2.26 -4.35 -12.80
CA GLY A 32 -1.11 -5.09 -13.34
C GLY A 32 -0.36 -4.33 -14.44
N GLY A 33 -1.09 -3.57 -15.26
CA GLY A 33 -0.58 -2.84 -16.42
C GLY A 33 -0.14 -1.40 -16.14
N ILE A 34 -0.24 -0.93 -14.90
CA ILE A 34 0.25 0.40 -14.53
C ILE A 34 1.78 0.42 -14.64
N GLU A 35 2.29 1.31 -15.50
CA GLU A 35 3.73 1.51 -15.73
C GLU A 35 4.37 2.32 -14.60
N ASN A 36 3.65 3.33 -14.09
CA ASN A 36 4.09 4.14 -12.96
C ASN A 36 4.14 3.28 -11.69
N VAL A 37 5.35 3.03 -11.19
CA VAL A 37 5.61 2.14 -10.05
C VAL A 37 4.80 2.52 -8.81
N VAL A 38 4.54 3.82 -8.58
CA VAL A 38 3.84 4.21 -7.37
C VAL A 38 2.34 4.22 -7.53
N GLU A 39 1.81 4.70 -8.66
CA GLU A 39 0.38 4.48 -8.96
C GLU A 39 0.06 2.99 -8.86
N LYS A 40 0.99 2.13 -9.28
CA LYS A 40 0.89 0.69 -9.08
C LYS A 40 0.88 0.32 -7.59
N ILE A 41 1.84 0.76 -6.78
CA ILE A 41 1.85 0.48 -5.33
C ILE A 41 0.56 0.94 -4.64
N GLN A 42 0.10 2.16 -4.94
CA GLN A 42 -1.13 2.75 -4.41
C GLN A 42 -2.36 1.94 -4.85
N ALA A 43 -2.46 1.58 -6.13
CA ALA A 43 -3.53 0.74 -6.64
C ALA A 43 -3.57 -0.62 -5.93
N TYR A 44 -2.42 -1.25 -5.71
CA TYR A 44 -2.33 -2.52 -4.96
C TYR A 44 -2.71 -2.35 -3.48
N ASN A 45 -2.27 -1.27 -2.81
CA ASN A 45 -2.65 -1.01 -1.42
C ASN A 45 -4.14 -0.70 -1.27
N LEU A 46 -4.71 0.07 -2.21
CA LEU A 46 -6.15 0.34 -2.27
C LEU A 46 -6.94 -0.96 -2.50
N HIS A 47 -6.49 -1.80 -3.44
CA HIS A 47 -7.08 -3.11 -3.72
C HIS A 47 -7.12 -3.98 -2.46
N LYS A 48 -5.99 -4.13 -1.75
CA LYS A 48 -5.92 -4.88 -0.49
C LYS A 48 -6.86 -4.31 0.59
N SER A 49 -6.88 -2.99 0.75
CA SER A 49 -7.67 -2.30 1.78
C SER A 49 -9.17 -2.44 1.54
N LEU A 50 -9.62 -2.26 0.31
CA LEU A 50 -11.02 -2.43 -0.07
C LEU A 50 -11.43 -3.90 -0.05
N GLY A 51 -10.55 -4.83 -0.42
CA GLY A 51 -10.78 -6.27 -0.28
C GLY A 51 -11.07 -6.68 1.16
N PHE A 52 -10.28 -6.17 2.11
CA PHE A 52 -10.50 -6.40 3.55
C PHE A 52 -11.78 -5.72 4.06
N THR A 53 -12.12 -4.55 3.53
CA THR A 53 -13.39 -3.88 3.83
C THR A 53 -14.59 -4.71 3.36
N ILE A 54 -14.53 -5.27 2.15
CA ILE A 54 -15.57 -6.18 1.63
C ILE A 54 -15.72 -7.40 2.54
N LEU A 55 -14.61 -7.98 3.03
CA LEU A 55 -14.66 -9.10 3.98
C LEU A 55 -15.48 -8.76 5.23
N ALA A 56 -15.16 -7.64 5.88
CA ALA A 56 -15.87 -7.19 7.08
C ALA A 56 -17.36 -6.93 6.81
N LEU A 57 -17.68 -6.26 5.69
CA LEU A 57 -19.07 -6.02 5.28
C LEU A 57 -19.82 -7.30 4.94
N MET A 58 -19.15 -8.29 4.36
CA MET A 58 -19.73 -9.60 4.07
C MET A 58 -20.02 -10.40 5.33
N VAL A 59 -19.12 -10.41 6.31
CA VAL A 59 -19.38 -11.01 7.62
C VAL A 59 -20.59 -10.35 8.26
N LEU A 60 -20.64 -9.01 8.31
CA LEU A 60 -21.79 -8.26 8.82
C LEU A 60 -23.08 -8.63 8.07
N ARG A 61 -23.03 -8.70 6.74
CA ARG A 61 -24.19 -9.05 5.92
C ARG A 61 -24.70 -10.46 6.18
N VAL A 62 -23.81 -11.44 6.33
CA VAL A 62 -24.16 -12.83 6.68
C VAL A 62 -24.82 -12.90 8.05
N LEU A 63 -24.20 -12.29 9.06
CA LEU A 63 -24.72 -12.26 10.43
C LEU A 63 -26.09 -11.58 10.47
N TRP A 64 -26.21 -10.40 9.86
CA TRP A 64 -27.48 -9.66 9.81
C TRP A 64 -28.57 -10.47 9.10
N ARG A 65 -28.24 -11.15 8.00
CA ARG A 65 -29.19 -12.03 7.29
C ARG A 65 -29.62 -13.20 8.16
N GLY A 66 -28.71 -13.83 8.90
CA GLY A 66 -29.04 -14.92 9.82
C GLY A 66 -29.94 -14.49 10.98
N LEU A 67 -29.85 -13.23 11.40
CA LEU A 67 -30.63 -12.66 12.50
C LEU A 67 -31.95 -12.01 12.04
N THR A 68 -32.21 -11.91 10.74
CA THR A 68 -33.41 -11.24 10.22
C THR A 68 -34.24 -12.15 9.33
N ALA A 69 -35.56 -12.12 9.53
CA ALA A 69 -36.48 -12.86 8.69
C ALA A 69 -36.38 -12.41 7.22
N THR A 70 -36.16 -13.36 6.33
CA THR A 70 -36.15 -13.14 4.88
C THR A 70 -37.53 -13.45 4.27
N PRO A 71 -37.95 -12.74 3.20
CA PRO A 71 -39.18 -13.06 2.50
C PRO A 71 -39.19 -14.51 2.00
N PRO A 72 -40.34 -15.21 2.03
CA PRO A 72 -40.44 -16.52 1.42
C PRO A 72 -40.32 -16.41 -0.10
N GLU A 73 -39.80 -17.46 -0.74
CA GLU A 73 -39.74 -17.54 -2.20
C GLU A 73 -41.15 -17.48 -2.82
N PRO A 74 -41.34 -16.80 -3.96
CA PRO A 74 -42.64 -16.76 -4.62
C PRO A 74 -43.15 -18.17 -4.94
N ALA A 75 -44.46 -18.38 -4.76
CA ALA A 75 -45.10 -19.65 -5.11
C ALA A 75 -45.01 -19.96 -6.62
N THR A 76 -44.84 -18.93 -7.45
CA THR A 76 -44.71 -19.00 -8.90
C THR A 76 -43.35 -19.52 -9.40
N MET A 77 -42.33 -19.57 -8.53
CA MET A 77 -41.03 -20.14 -8.92
C MET A 77 -41.06 -21.67 -8.95
N SER A 78 -40.60 -22.24 -10.06
CA SER A 78 -40.39 -23.68 -10.22
C SER A 78 -39.29 -24.20 -9.27
N GLY A 79 -39.28 -25.52 -9.04
CA GLY A 79 -38.27 -26.16 -8.19
C GLY A 79 -36.83 -25.95 -8.69
N LEU A 80 -36.63 -25.96 -10.02
CA LEU A 80 -35.33 -25.72 -10.64
C LEU A 80 -34.85 -24.28 -10.44
N GLU A 81 -35.74 -23.29 -10.54
CA GLU A 81 -35.39 -21.88 -10.28
C GLU A 81 -35.03 -21.65 -8.82
N LYS A 82 -35.73 -22.29 -7.88
CA LYS A 82 -35.40 -22.23 -6.46
C LYS A 82 -34.03 -22.84 -6.17
N LEU A 83 -33.75 -24.01 -6.75
CA LEU A 83 -32.44 -24.66 -6.63
C LEU A 83 -31.34 -23.79 -7.26
N GLY A 84 -31.56 -23.27 -8.46
CA GLY A 84 -30.63 -22.40 -9.16
C GLY A 84 -30.34 -21.11 -8.38
N ALA A 85 -31.37 -20.47 -7.82
CA ALA A 85 -31.20 -19.30 -6.96
C ALA A 85 -30.41 -19.64 -5.69
N ALA A 86 -30.68 -20.78 -5.04
CA ALA A 86 -29.95 -21.21 -3.85
C ALA A 86 -28.47 -21.48 -4.15
N LEU A 87 -28.18 -22.27 -5.20
CA LEU A 87 -26.81 -22.59 -5.62
C LEU A 87 -26.05 -21.36 -6.10
N GLY A 88 -26.70 -20.47 -6.87
CA GLY A 88 -26.11 -19.22 -7.34
C GLY A 88 -25.73 -18.29 -6.19
N HIS A 89 -26.60 -18.12 -5.19
CA HIS A 89 -26.25 -17.35 -4.00
C HIS A 89 -25.14 -18.01 -3.18
N LEU A 90 -25.15 -19.33 -3.01
CA LEU A 90 -24.09 -20.06 -2.32
C LEU A 90 -22.75 -19.86 -3.02
N ALA A 91 -22.71 -19.98 -4.35
CA ALA A 91 -21.52 -19.76 -5.17
C ALA A 91 -21.00 -18.33 -5.02
N LEU A 92 -21.87 -17.30 -5.11
CA LEU A 92 -21.47 -15.90 -4.93
C LEU A 92 -20.85 -15.67 -3.54
N TYR A 93 -21.47 -16.16 -2.47
CA TYR A 93 -20.92 -15.99 -1.12
C TYR A 93 -19.59 -16.72 -0.98
N GLY A 94 -19.53 -17.98 -1.42
CA GLY A 94 -18.34 -18.81 -1.35
C GLY A 94 -17.16 -18.17 -2.09
N LEU A 95 -17.39 -17.67 -3.31
CA LEU A 95 -16.36 -17.00 -4.11
C LEU A 95 -15.89 -15.69 -3.47
N ILE A 96 -16.80 -14.85 -2.97
CA ILE A 96 -16.40 -13.60 -2.31
C ILE A 96 -15.53 -13.87 -1.07
N PHE A 97 -15.92 -14.83 -0.23
CA PHE A 97 -15.11 -15.22 0.93
C PHE A 97 -13.79 -15.86 0.52
N LEU A 98 -13.79 -16.73 -0.50
CA LEU A 98 -12.58 -17.38 -1.01
C LEU A 98 -11.57 -16.33 -1.47
N ILE A 99 -11.98 -15.37 -2.30
CA ILE A 99 -11.13 -14.27 -2.79
C ILE A 99 -10.62 -13.42 -1.62
N ALA A 100 -11.50 -13.02 -0.71
CA ALA A 100 -11.10 -12.13 0.39
C ALA A 100 -10.12 -12.80 1.35
N VAL A 101 -10.35 -14.07 1.71
CA VAL A 101 -9.48 -14.84 2.59
C VAL A 101 -8.17 -15.23 1.89
N SER A 102 -8.23 -15.65 0.62
CA SER A 102 -7.00 -15.96 -0.14
C SER A 102 -6.16 -14.71 -0.34
N GLY A 103 -6.77 -13.55 -0.59
CA GLY A 103 -6.07 -12.26 -0.69
C GLY A 103 -5.42 -11.84 0.63
N TRP A 104 -6.10 -12.04 1.76
CA TRP A 104 -5.53 -11.79 3.09
C TRP A 104 -4.37 -12.74 3.42
N ALA A 105 -4.48 -14.01 3.02
CA ALA A 105 -3.37 -14.95 3.12
C ALA A 105 -2.20 -14.58 2.21
N LEU A 106 -2.48 -14.15 0.96
CA LEU A 106 -1.48 -13.77 -0.03
C LEU A 106 -0.60 -12.61 0.43
N ILE A 107 -1.21 -11.59 1.04
CA ILE A 107 -0.43 -10.48 1.62
C ILE A 107 0.36 -10.91 2.86
N SER A 108 -0.09 -11.93 3.59
CA SER A 108 0.59 -12.46 4.77
C SER A 108 1.80 -13.33 4.44
N THR A 109 1.92 -13.79 3.19
CA THR A 109 3.10 -14.48 2.67
C THR A 109 4.04 -13.56 1.90
N SER A 110 3.71 -12.27 1.75
CA SER A 110 4.51 -11.32 0.99
C SER A 110 5.66 -10.74 1.82
N ASP A 111 6.84 -10.62 1.20
CA ASP A 111 8.00 -9.92 1.79
C ASP A 111 7.91 -8.39 1.65
N LYS A 112 6.85 -7.89 0.98
CA LYS A 112 6.64 -6.46 0.76
C LYS A 112 5.73 -5.89 1.84
N PRO A 113 6.07 -4.73 2.43
CA PRO A 113 5.16 -4.01 3.31
C PRO A 113 3.80 -3.83 2.64
N SER A 114 2.74 -4.18 3.35
CA SER A 114 1.36 -3.98 2.90
C SER A 114 0.67 -3.02 3.85
N LEU A 115 -0.06 -2.06 3.29
CA LEU A 115 -0.73 -1.02 4.06
C LEU A 115 -2.24 -1.16 3.94
N LEU A 116 -2.93 -1.08 5.08
CA LEU A 116 -4.37 -0.97 5.22
C LEU A 116 -4.70 0.51 5.44
N PHE A 117 -5.12 1.21 4.40
CA PHE A 117 -5.36 2.67 4.45
C PHE A 117 -4.19 3.46 5.09
N GLY A 118 -2.96 3.11 4.70
CA GLY A 118 -1.73 3.73 5.21
C GLY A 118 -1.23 3.20 6.56
N GLN A 119 -1.96 2.29 7.21
CA GLN A 119 -1.54 1.65 8.46
C GLN A 119 -0.96 0.25 8.19
N PRO A 120 -0.12 -0.31 9.08
CA PRO A 120 0.35 -1.68 8.95
C PRO A 120 -0.80 -2.69 8.81
N PHE A 121 -0.73 -3.57 7.82
CA PHE A 121 -1.76 -4.59 7.64
C PHE A 121 -1.74 -5.63 8.77
N PRO A 122 -2.90 -6.08 9.29
CA PRO A 122 -2.95 -7.21 10.23
C PRO A 122 -2.61 -8.52 9.52
N LEU A 123 -1.34 -8.93 9.52
CA LEU A 123 -0.89 -10.17 8.87
C LEU A 123 -1.27 -11.41 9.69
N LEU A 124 -1.51 -12.53 9.01
CA LEU A 124 -1.84 -13.79 9.64
C LEU A 124 -0.57 -14.43 10.26
N PRO A 125 -0.56 -14.67 11.59
CA PRO A 125 0.68 -14.93 12.33
C PRO A 125 1.33 -16.28 12.01
N TRP A 126 0.57 -17.27 11.56
CA TRP A 126 1.09 -18.60 11.21
C TRP A 126 1.97 -18.61 9.96
N PHE A 127 1.89 -17.59 9.09
CA PHE A 127 2.84 -17.46 7.97
C PHE A 127 4.18 -16.86 8.41
N ALA A 128 4.24 -16.19 9.57
CA ALA A 128 5.48 -15.56 10.04
C ALA A 128 6.60 -16.59 10.31
N ALA A 129 6.22 -17.80 10.74
CA ALA A 129 7.15 -18.88 11.09
C ALA A 129 7.70 -19.67 9.88
N LEU A 130 7.14 -19.47 8.68
CA LEU A 130 7.55 -20.22 7.48
C LEU A 130 8.86 -19.70 6.89
N GLY A 131 9.63 -20.63 6.31
CA GLY A 131 10.85 -20.30 5.57
C GLY A 131 10.57 -19.56 4.24
N PRO A 132 11.57 -18.88 3.65
CA PRO A 132 11.39 -18.13 2.40
C PRO A 132 10.87 -18.98 1.23
N ASP A 133 11.39 -20.20 1.06
CA ASP A 133 10.98 -21.08 -0.04
C ASP A 133 9.54 -21.57 0.10
N GLU A 134 9.12 -21.90 1.33
CA GLU A 134 7.75 -22.28 1.67
C GLU A 134 6.78 -21.12 1.40
N LYS A 135 7.14 -19.90 1.87
CA LYS A 135 6.35 -18.70 1.63
C LYS A 135 6.16 -18.44 0.14
N LYS A 136 7.22 -18.56 -0.66
CA LYS A 136 7.15 -18.37 -2.11
C LYS A 136 6.21 -19.37 -2.78
N SER A 137 6.31 -20.65 -2.43
CA SER A 137 5.42 -21.69 -2.98
C SER A 137 3.95 -21.43 -2.63
N ILE A 138 3.67 -21.12 -1.37
CA ILE A 138 2.31 -20.83 -0.90
C ILE A 138 1.78 -19.53 -1.52
N HIS A 139 2.63 -18.50 -1.67
CA HIS A 139 2.27 -17.24 -2.30
C HIS A 139 1.75 -17.46 -3.72
N HIS A 140 2.47 -18.22 -4.55
CA HIS A 140 2.03 -18.54 -5.91
C HIS A 140 0.69 -19.28 -5.93
N ALA A 141 0.51 -20.29 -5.06
CA ALA A 141 -0.76 -21.01 -4.99
C ALA A 141 -1.93 -20.10 -4.56
N LEU A 142 -1.71 -19.19 -3.61
CA LEU A 142 -2.71 -18.23 -3.16
C LEU A 142 -3.06 -17.20 -4.23
N GLU A 143 -2.06 -16.76 -5.01
CA GLU A 143 -2.24 -15.85 -6.13
C GLU A 143 -3.14 -16.47 -7.20
N GLU A 144 -2.85 -17.71 -7.62
CA GLU A 144 -3.68 -18.46 -8.56
C GLU A 144 -5.12 -18.63 -8.03
N VAL A 145 -5.28 -19.08 -6.78
CA VAL A 145 -6.61 -19.25 -6.17
C VAL A 145 -7.38 -17.93 -6.16
N HIS A 146 -6.72 -16.81 -5.81
CA HIS A 146 -7.34 -15.50 -5.78
C HIS A 146 -7.79 -15.06 -7.18
N GLU A 147 -6.93 -15.19 -8.18
CA GLU A 147 -7.21 -14.81 -9.57
C GLU A 147 -8.32 -15.67 -10.20
N PHE A 148 -8.21 -17.00 -10.12
CA PHE A 148 -9.23 -17.90 -10.66
C PHE A 148 -10.58 -17.71 -9.96
N ALA A 149 -10.59 -17.51 -8.65
CA ALA A 149 -11.82 -17.22 -7.92
C ALA A 149 -12.42 -15.86 -8.34
N ALA A 150 -11.60 -14.84 -8.60
CA ALA A 150 -12.06 -13.54 -9.09
C ALA A 150 -12.71 -13.64 -10.47
N PHE A 151 -12.13 -14.41 -11.41
CA PHE A 151 -12.77 -14.70 -12.70
C PHE A 151 -14.07 -15.48 -12.55
N GLY A 152 -14.09 -16.49 -11.66
CA GLY A 152 -15.30 -17.22 -11.33
C GLY A 152 -16.40 -16.31 -10.77
N LEU A 153 -16.04 -15.37 -9.89
CA LEU A 153 -16.95 -14.38 -9.34
C LEU A 153 -17.50 -13.45 -10.41
N ALA A 154 -16.65 -12.95 -11.32
CA ALA A 154 -17.09 -12.11 -12.44
C ALA A 154 -18.13 -12.83 -13.32
N GLY A 155 -17.86 -14.09 -13.68
CA GLY A 155 -18.81 -14.92 -14.43
C GLY A 155 -20.13 -15.14 -13.69
N MET A 156 -20.07 -15.45 -12.38
CA MET A 156 -21.25 -15.67 -11.56
C MET A 156 -22.06 -14.38 -11.34
N ILE A 157 -21.41 -13.22 -11.23
CA ILE A 157 -22.09 -11.91 -11.23
C ILE A 157 -22.86 -11.71 -12.53
N GLY A 158 -22.25 -12.02 -13.67
CA GLY A 158 -22.92 -11.97 -14.98
C GLY A 158 -24.18 -12.83 -15.01
N LEU A 159 -24.09 -14.09 -14.60
CA LEU A 159 -25.24 -15.00 -14.50
C LEU A 159 -26.31 -14.48 -13.53
N HIS A 160 -25.91 -13.95 -12.39
CA HIS A 160 -26.81 -13.37 -11.40
C HIS A 160 -27.58 -12.18 -11.97
N VAL A 161 -26.89 -11.26 -12.65
CA VAL A 161 -27.51 -10.09 -13.30
C VAL A 161 -28.48 -10.54 -14.39
N LEU A 162 -28.09 -11.47 -15.26
CA LEU A 162 -28.96 -12.02 -16.30
C LEU A 162 -30.23 -12.64 -15.71
N ALA A 163 -30.11 -13.40 -14.62
CA ALA A 163 -31.26 -13.94 -13.91
C ALA A 163 -32.15 -12.83 -13.33
N THR A 164 -31.57 -11.77 -12.78
CA THR A 164 -32.37 -10.65 -12.24
C THR A 164 -33.12 -9.88 -13.33
N ILE A 165 -32.52 -9.69 -14.51
CA ILE A 165 -33.15 -9.08 -15.68
C ILE A 165 -34.30 -9.97 -16.16
N TRP A 166 -34.07 -11.28 -16.22
CA TRP A 166 -35.09 -12.25 -16.61
C TRP A 166 -36.33 -12.20 -15.71
N HIS A 167 -36.13 -12.17 -14.39
CA HIS A 167 -37.21 -12.02 -13.42
C HIS A 167 -37.89 -10.64 -13.50
N ALA A 168 -37.14 -9.57 -13.80
CA ALA A 168 -37.71 -8.25 -14.03
C ALA A 168 -38.64 -8.23 -15.26
N ILE A 169 -38.24 -8.87 -16.37
CA ILE A 169 -39.06 -8.99 -17.59
C ILE A 169 -40.34 -9.78 -17.34
N ARG A 170 -40.26 -10.86 -16.56
CA ARG A 170 -41.43 -11.66 -16.18
C ARG A 170 -42.39 -10.96 -15.22
N GLY A 171 -41.95 -9.89 -14.57
CA GLY A 171 -42.79 -9.12 -13.65
C GLY A 171 -43.21 -9.90 -12.40
N ASP A 172 -42.45 -10.93 -11.99
CA ASP A 172 -42.78 -11.80 -10.86
C ASP A 172 -42.47 -11.19 -9.47
N GLY A 173 -42.00 -9.94 -9.46
CA GLY A 173 -41.71 -9.19 -8.23
C GLY A 173 -40.41 -9.59 -7.53
N ILE A 174 -39.59 -10.49 -8.07
CA ILE A 174 -38.31 -10.86 -7.44
C ILE A 174 -37.32 -9.70 -7.49
N TRP A 175 -37.24 -9.00 -8.62
CA TRP A 175 -36.40 -7.81 -8.79
C TRP A 175 -36.65 -6.75 -7.70
N SER A 176 -37.92 -6.42 -7.45
CA SER A 176 -38.30 -5.35 -6.53
C SER A 176 -37.94 -5.64 -5.06
N ARG A 177 -37.71 -6.91 -4.72
CA ARG A 177 -37.30 -7.32 -3.36
C ARG A 177 -35.89 -6.85 -3.01
N MET A 178 -34.98 -6.72 -3.98
CA MET A 178 -33.63 -6.18 -3.76
C MET A 178 -33.39 -4.82 -4.40
N ALA A 179 -34.28 -4.35 -5.29
CA ALA A 179 -34.19 -2.99 -5.80
C ALA A 179 -34.17 -1.94 -4.66
N PRO A 180 -33.27 -0.94 -4.71
CA PRO A 180 -33.29 0.18 -3.78
C PRO A 180 -34.63 0.91 -3.88
N ARG A 181 -35.33 1.07 -2.77
CA ARG A 181 -36.64 1.75 -2.74
C ARG A 181 -36.60 3.26 -3.01
N PHE A 182 -35.42 3.80 -3.30
CA PHE A 182 -35.20 5.19 -3.70
C PHE A 182 -35.39 5.44 -5.21
N PHE A 183 -35.61 4.41 -6.02
CA PHE A 183 -35.83 4.52 -7.47
C PHE A 183 -37.31 4.83 -7.82
N GLY A 184 -37.75 6.05 -7.50
CA GLY A 184 -38.85 6.71 -8.21
C GLY A 184 -38.34 7.37 -9.50
N ARG A 185 -39.24 7.72 -10.43
CA ARG A 185 -38.96 8.23 -11.81
C ARG A 185 -38.07 9.49 -11.89
N SER A 186 -37.71 10.11 -10.77
CA SER A 186 -36.93 11.37 -10.72
C SER A 186 -35.50 11.20 -10.18
N ALA A 187 -35.04 9.97 -9.89
CA ALA A 187 -33.81 9.73 -9.12
C ALA A 187 -32.58 9.28 -9.93
N ALA A 188 -32.57 9.44 -11.26
CA ALA A 188 -31.35 9.24 -12.05
C ALA A 188 -30.24 10.26 -11.66
N ALA A 189 -30.62 11.46 -11.22
CA ALA A 189 -29.69 12.50 -10.78
C ALA A 189 -29.16 12.30 -9.35
N ALA A 190 -29.96 11.70 -8.44
CA ALA A 190 -29.57 11.54 -7.03
C ALA A 190 -28.62 10.35 -6.79
N PHE A 191 -28.66 9.30 -7.62
CA PHE A 191 -27.69 8.21 -7.56
C PHE A 191 -26.31 8.64 -8.07
N ALA A 192 -26.26 9.58 -9.04
CA ALA A 192 -25.02 10.27 -9.39
C ALA A 192 -24.49 11.11 -8.21
N VAL A 193 -25.38 11.74 -7.43
CA VAL A 193 -25.01 12.57 -6.26
C VAL A 193 -24.71 11.76 -4.98
N MET A 194 -25.22 10.54 -4.79
CA MET A 194 -24.86 9.67 -3.65
C MET A 194 -23.73 8.68 -3.96
N ALA A 195 -23.56 8.26 -5.22
CA ALA A 195 -22.28 7.72 -5.67
C ALA A 195 -21.20 8.80 -5.59
N ALA A 196 -21.50 10.05 -5.95
CA ALA A 196 -20.62 11.20 -5.69
C ALA A 196 -20.58 11.61 -4.20
N GLY A 197 -21.58 11.28 -3.40
CA GLY A 197 -21.71 11.66 -1.98
C GLY A 197 -20.98 10.70 -1.04
N SER A 198 -20.89 9.43 -1.43
CA SER A 198 -19.98 8.45 -0.83
C SER A 198 -18.53 8.72 -1.24
N VAL A 199 -18.32 9.39 -2.38
CA VAL A 199 -17.06 10.03 -2.75
C VAL A 199 -16.86 11.35 -1.99
N ALA A 200 -17.92 12.08 -1.60
CA ALA A 200 -17.81 13.36 -0.90
C ALA A 200 -17.58 13.23 0.62
N LEU A 201 -17.94 12.11 1.25
CA LEU A 201 -17.48 11.78 2.62
C LEU A 201 -16.07 11.17 2.65
N LEU A 202 -15.48 10.87 1.48
CA LEU A 202 -14.03 10.70 1.29
C LEU A 202 -13.35 12.04 0.95
N GLY A 203 -14.11 13.14 0.90
CA GLY A 203 -13.66 14.50 0.58
C GLY A 203 -13.32 15.35 1.79
N ALA A 204 -13.28 14.80 3.01
CA ALA A 204 -12.29 15.30 3.94
C ALA A 204 -10.94 14.88 3.33
N ASN A 205 -10.37 15.74 2.48
CA ASN A 205 -8.94 15.84 2.37
C ASN A 205 -8.46 15.99 3.83
N ASP A 206 -8.14 14.86 4.48
CA ASP A 206 -6.90 14.82 5.22
C ASP A 206 -5.90 15.32 4.20
N ALA A 207 -5.58 16.61 4.26
CA ALA A 207 -4.56 17.20 3.43
C ALA A 207 -3.28 16.53 3.93
N ARG A 208 -3.01 15.34 3.41
CA ARG A 208 -1.82 14.56 3.70
C ARG A 208 -0.71 15.10 2.83
N ALA A 209 0.49 15.07 3.38
CA ALA A 209 1.67 15.44 2.63
C ALA A 209 1.72 14.64 1.31
N THR A 210 2.05 15.32 0.21
CA THR A 210 2.08 14.65 -1.10
C THR A 210 3.14 13.55 -1.08
N GLU A 211 2.81 12.35 -1.52
CA GLU A 211 3.78 11.28 -1.66
C GLU A 211 4.73 11.59 -2.85
N TRP A 212 6.01 11.24 -2.72
CA TRP A 212 7.03 11.40 -3.75
C TRP A 212 7.72 10.07 -4.04
N SER A 213 7.86 9.74 -5.33
CA SER A 213 8.68 8.62 -5.78
C SER A 213 10.11 9.08 -6.03
N VAL A 214 11.09 8.56 -5.30
CA VAL A 214 12.51 8.81 -5.59
C VAL A 214 12.98 7.81 -6.63
N ASP A 215 13.55 8.29 -7.74
CA ASP A 215 14.17 7.45 -8.77
C ASP A 215 15.60 7.09 -8.33
N PRO A 216 15.89 5.83 -7.93
CA PRO A 216 17.21 5.46 -7.43
C PRO A 216 18.31 5.54 -8.50
N GLN A 217 17.98 5.50 -9.79
CA GLN A 217 18.95 5.59 -10.89
C GLN A 217 19.39 7.03 -11.15
N LYS A 218 18.57 8.01 -10.77
CA LYS A 218 18.86 9.45 -10.89
C LYS A 218 19.16 10.12 -9.55
N SER A 219 19.29 9.32 -8.50
CA SER A 219 19.48 9.77 -7.13
C SER A 219 20.76 9.19 -6.55
N ALA A 220 21.38 9.94 -5.66
CA ALA A 220 22.61 9.56 -4.99
C ALA A 220 22.52 9.84 -3.50
N ILE A 221 22.88 8.84 -2.69
CA ILE A 221 23.23 9.00 -1.28
C ILE A 221 24.73 8.81 -1.20
N ALA A 222 25.45 9.84 -0.75
CA ALA A 222 26.89 9.87 -0.75
C ALA A 222 27.44 10.25 0.62
N PHE A 223 28.70 9.85 0.85
CA PHE A 223 29.48 10.28 1.99
C PHE A 223 30.85 10.76 1.54
N GLU A 224 31.43 11.65 2.34
CA GLU A 224 32.78 12.14 2.19
C GLU A 224 33.49 12.04 3.55
N ALA A 225 34.56 11.26 3.59
CA ALA A 225 35.41 11.07 4.75
C ALA A 225 36.80 11.62 4.46
N THR A 226 37.34 12.40 5.39
CA THR A 226 38.65 13.04 5.29
C THR A 226 39.62 12.42 6.28
N GLY A 227 40.91 12.40 5.94
CA GLY A 227 41.91 11.81 6.82
C GLY A 227 43.32 12.00 6.28
N SER A 228 44.23 12.52 7.12
CA SER A 228 45.65 12.68 6.78
C SER A 228 45.89 13.46 5.46
N GLY A 229 45.02 14.43 5.15
CA GLY A 229 45.06 15.22 3.92
C GLY A 229 44.39 14.59 2.68
N PHE A 230 43.85 13.37 2.80
CA PHE A 230 43.12 12.67 1.73
C PHE A 230 41.61 12.74 1.97
N THR A 231 40.86 12.77 0.87
CA THR A 231 39.40 12.74 0.88
C THR A 231 38.92 11.50 0.12
N THR A 232 38.16 10.64 0.80
CA THR A 232 37.48 9.50 0.20
C THR A 232 36.01 9.83 0.04
N LYS A 233 35.52 9.72 -1.20
CA LYS A 233 34.09 9.87 -1.52
C LYS A 233 33.50 8.51 -1.84
N GLY A 234 32.32 8.23 -1.31
CA GLY A 234 31.59 7.02 -1.63
C GLY A 234 30.10 7.27 -1.81
N THR A 235 29.45 6.31 -2.46
CA THR A 235 28.02 6.32 -2.74
C THR A 235 27.40 4.98 -2.36
N PHE A 236 26.11 5.00 -2.06
CA PHE A 236 25.31 3.79 -1.93
C PHE A 236 24.38 3.67 -3.13
N ARG A 237 24.55 2.59 -3.89
CA ARG A 237 23.81 2.37 -5.15
C ARG A 237 22.45 1.69 -4.95
N ALA A 238 22.23 1.05 -3.80
CA ALA A 238 20.98 0.35 -3.51
C ALA A 238 20.34 0.89 -2.22
N PHE A 239 19.20 1.55 -2.39
CA PHE A 239 18.37 2.01 -1.30
C PHE A 239 16.89 1.98 -1.69
N LYS A 240 16.03 1.95 -0.68
CA LYS A 240 14.57 2.12 -0.80
C LYS A 240 14.16 3.34 0.00
N SER A 241 13.17 4.07 -0.48
CA SER A 241 12.67 5.27 0.19
C SER A 241 11.16 5.37 0.12
N GLU A 242 10.55 5.76 1.23
CA GLU A 242 9.16 6.18 1.38
C GLU A 242 9.22 7.66 1.78
N VAL A 243 8.66 8.56 0.96
CA VAL A 243 8.76 10.01 1.15
C VAL A 243 7.38 10.63 0.97
N GLU A 244 6.89 11.28 2.02
CA GLU A 244 5.71 12.14 2.00
C GLU A 244 6.16 13.56 2.35
N PHE A 245 5.94 14.50 1.44
CA PHE A 245 6.32 15.90 1.60
C PHE A 245 5.35 16.82 0.85
N ASP A 246 4.78 17.81 1.54
CA ASP A 246 4.06 18.91 0.90
C ASP A 246 4.66 20.25 1.35
N PRO A 247 5.12 21.10 0.42
CA PRO A 247 5.55 22.46 0.76
C PRO A 247 4.49 23.29 1.52
N ALA A 248 3.21 23.00 1.34
CA ALA A 248 2.11 23.66 2.05
C ALA A 248 1.89 23.11 3.46
N LEU A 249 2.34 21.88 3.75
CA LEU A 249 2.16 21.17 5.02
C LEU A 249 3.47 20.48 5.46
N PRO A 250 4.58 21.23 5.61
CA PRO A 250 5.90 20.66 5.88
C PRO A 250 5.96 19.90 7.22
N GLU A 251 5.12 20.26 8.19
CA GLU A 251 4.99 19.57 9.47
C GLU A 251 4.44 18.14 9.36
N GLN A 252 3.76 17.81 8.25
CA GLN A 252 3.27 16.45 7.98
C GLN A 252 4.27 15.58 7.22
N THR A 253 5.49 16.08 6.98
CA THR A 253 6.53 15.33 6.29
C THR A 253 6.79 14.00 7.00
N SER A 254 6.89 12.92 6.23
CA SER A 254 7.31 11.59 6.70
C SER A 254 8.35 11.04 5.73
N VAL A 255 9.49 10.61 6.24
CA VAL A 255 10.58 10.05 5.42
C VAL A 255 11.11 8.79 6.08
N ARG A 256 11.21 7.72 5.30
CA ARG A 256 11.91 6.50 5.66
C ARG A 256 12.81 6.06 4.53
N VAL A 257 14.11 5.91 4.81
CA VAL A 257 15.11 5.45 3.84
C VAL A 257 15.84 4.24 4.41
N LEU A 258 15.88 3.17 3.63
CA LEU A 258 16.65 1.95 3.92
C LEU A 258 17.77 1.81 2.90
N ILE A 259 19.01 1.81 3.36
CA ILE A 259 20.22 1.73 2.54
C ILE A 259 20.83 0.34 2.73
N ASP A 260 21.08 -0.40 1.65
CA ASP A 260 21.90 -1.61 1.72
C ASP A 260 23.37 -1.20 1.73
N VAL A 261 24.04 -1.41 2.85
CA VAL A 261 25.44 -0.99 3.03
C VAL A 261 26.40 -1.80 2.16
N ARG A 262 25.99 -2.97 1.64
CA ARG A 262 26.77 -3.75 0.64
C ARG A 262 26.91 -3.02 -0.68
N SER A 263 26.01 -2.07 -0.96
CA SER A 263 26.03 -1.29 -2.20
C SER A 263 27.01 -0.11 -2.17
N VAL A 264 27.84 -0.03 -1.12
CA VAL A 264 28.90 0.96 -1.00
C VAL A 264 29.83 0.91 -2.21
N ASN A 265 30.17 2.08 -2.73
CA ASN A 265 31.04 2.22 -3.87
C ASN A 265 31.83 3.52 -3.77
N THR A 266 33.14 3.41 -3.64
CA THR A 266 34.12 4.52 -3.65
C THR A 266 34.90 4.60 -4.96
N GLY A 267 34.64 3.67 -5.89
CA GLY A 267 35.40 3.49 -7.11
C GLY A 267 36.74 2.75 -6.90
N GLN A 268 37.06 2.35 -5.67
CA GLN A 268 38.29 1.63 -5.31
C GLN A 268 37.94 0.33 -4.59
N ALA A 269 38.15 -0.81 -5.25
CA ALA A 269 37.70 -2.12 -4.76
C ALA A 269 38.26 -2.47 -3.36
N ASP A 270 39.52 -2.14 -3.08
CA ASP A 270 40.16 -2.42 -1.78
C ASP A 270 39.53 -1.60 -0.65
N VAL A 271 39.16 -0.34 -0.94
CA VAL A 271 38.46 0.53 0.01
C VAL A 271 37.03 0.03 0.24
N ASP A 272 36.35 -0.38 -0.83
CA ASP A 272 35.00 -0.95 -0.73
C ASP A 272 34.99 -2.22 0.12
N GLN A 273 35.96 -3.12 -0.06
CA GLN A 273 36.12 -4.32 0.77
C GLN A 273 36.43 -3.98 2.24
N ALA A 274 37.30 -2.99 2.49
CA ALA A 274 37.60 -2.54 3.85
C ALA A 274 36.36 -1.97 4.54
N LEU A 275 35.53 -1.19 3.84
CA LEU A 275 34.28 -0.64 4.36
C LEU A 275 33.25 -1.72 4.71
N LEU A 276 33.31 -2.89 4.07
CA LEU A 276 32.45 -4.04 4.37
C LEU A 276 32.98 -4.93 5.49
N SER A 277 34.14 -4.62 6.07
CA SER A 277 34.70 -5.39 7.18
C SER A 277 33.92 -5.21 8.50
N PRO A 278 34.13 -6.10 9.49
CA PRO A 278 33.51 -5.99 10.82
C PRO A 278 33.84 -4.70 11.59
N ASP A 279 34.94 -4.03 11.25
CA ASP A 279 35.33 -2.78 11.91
C ASP A 279 34.57 -1.56 11.35
N PHE A 280 34.02 -1.68 10.14
CA PHE A 280 33.24 -0.65 9.45
C PHE A 280 31.76 -1.00 9.40
N PHE A 281 31.15 -1.24 8.23
CA PHE A 281 29.70 -1.40 8.13
C PHE A 281 29.20 -2.75 8.63
N ASP A 282 30.03 -3.79 8.61
CA ASP A 282 29.69 -5.14 9.10
C ASP A 282 28.33 -5.64 8.57
N PRO A 283 28.15 -5.77 7.24
CA PRO A 283 26.87 -6.11 6.61
C PRO A 283 26.33 -7.48 7.04
N ALA A 284 27.20 -8.38 7.53
CA ALA A 284 26.79 -9.69 8.03
C ALA A 284 25.87 -9.56 9.26
N ARG A 285 26.13 -8.57 10.12
CA ARG A 285 25.31 -8.29 11.32
C ARG A 285 24.35 -7.12 11.11
N PHE A 286 24.75 -6.14 10.30
CA PHE A 286 24.02 -4.90 10.06
C PHE A 286 23.86 -4.68 8.55
N PRO A 287 22.99 -5.45 7.87
CA PRO A 287 22.87 -5.40 6.42
C PRO A 287 22.36 -4.06 5.89
N THR A 288 21.70 -3.26 6.75
CA THR A 288 21.04 -2.03 6.36
C THR A 288 21.35 -0.88 7.30
N ALA A 289 21.53 0.32 6.74
CA ALA A 289 21.40 1.57 7.48
C ALA A 289 19.99 2.15 7.25
N GLU A 290 19.42 2.80 8.25
CA GLU A 290 18.06 3.34 8.19
C GLU A 290 18.02 4.79 8.64
N PHE A 291 17.31 5.64 7.89
CA PHE A 291 16.97 6.99 8.31
C PHE A 291 15.46 7.15 8.39
N VAL A 292 14.95 7.52 9.55
CA VAL A 292 13.52 7.81 9.78
C VAL A 292 13.38 9.23 10.28
N ALA A 293 12.52 10.03 9.64
CA ALA A 293 12.31 11.41 10.03
C ALA A 293 10.87 11.85 9.80
N SER A 294 10.44 12.84 10.58
CA SER A 294 9.10 13.41 10.49
C SER A 294 9.11 14.89 10.85
N GLY A 295 8.20 15.66 10.27
CA GLY A 295 7.97 17.06 10.63
C GLY A 295 9.09 18.00 10.20
N ALA A 296 9.18 18.27 8.90
CA ALA A 296 10.13 19.24 8.36
C ALA A 296 9.79 20.65 8.83
N LYS A 297 10.82 21.45 9.10
CA LYS A 297 10.68 22.86 9.49
C LYS A 297 11.15 23.77 8.36
N PRO A 298 10.37 24.79 7.96
CA PRO A 298 10.82 25.78 6.99
C PRO A 298 12.08 26.52 7.47
N ALA A 299 13.03 26.74 6.56
CA ALA A 299 14.30 27.44 6.80
C ALA A 299 14.61 28.49 5.72
N GLY A 300 13.58 28.94 4.99
CA GLY A 300 13.68 29.90 3.89
C GLY A 300 12.98 29.38 2.63
N LYS A 301 12.97 30.19 1.56
CA LYS A 301 12.29 29.84 0.30
C LYS A 301 12.91 28.57 -0.30
N GLY A 302 12.13 27.49 -0.37
CA GLY A 302 12.56 26.19 -0.90
C GLY A 302 13.59 25.47 -0.03
N LYS A 303 13.78 25.89 1.24
CA LYS A 303 14.74 25.31 2.18
C LYS A 303 14.04 24.85 3.44
N TYR A 304 14.43 23.69 3.94
CA TYR A 304 13.82 23.04 5.08
C TYR A 304 14.89 22.36 5.93
N VAL A 305 14.55 22.06 7.17
CA VAL A 305 15.36 21.24 8.07
C VAL A 305 14.51 20.07 8.55
N LEU A 306 15.00 18.85 8.31
CA LEU A 306 14.34 17.62 8.71
C LEU A 306 15.14 16.97 9.84
N ALA A 307 14.54 16.93 11.03
CA ALA A 307 15.11 16.21 12.16
C ALA A 307 14.66 14.74 12.11
N GLY A 308 15.61 13.83 12.19
CA GLY A 308 15.36 12.39 12.11
C GLY A 308 16.28 11.58 13.00
N ARG A 309 16.16 10.27 12.88
CA ARG A 309 17.02 9.28 13.52
C ARG A 309 17.74 8.50 12.44
N LEU A 310 19.06 8.53 12.48
CA LEU A 310 19.92 7.66 11.68
C LEU A 310 20.29 6.45 12.54
N THR A 311 20.01 5.26 12.02
CA THR A 311 20.45 3.99 12.59
C THR A 311 21.54 3.41 11.69
N LEU A 312 22.74 3.27 12.23
CA LEU A 312 23.90 2.73 11.53
C LEU A 312 24.63 1.77 12.49
N ARG A 313 24.97 0.57 12.00
CA ARG A 313 25.48 -0.54 12.84
C ARG A 313 24.63 -0.84 14.07
N GLY A 314 23.31 -0.72 13.96
CA GLY A 314 22.38 -0.92 15.08
C GLY A 314 22.39 0.20 16.14
N VAL A 315 23.21 1.23 15.98
CA VAL A 315 23.22 2.41 16.86
C VAL A 315 22.36 3.50 16.24
N ALA A 316 21.36 3.97 16.99
CA ALA A 316 20.39 4.95 16.51
C ALA A 316 20.56 6.31 17.20
N LYS A 317 20.86 7.36 16.42
CA LYS A 317 21.19 8.70 16.91
C LYS A 317 20.38 9.77 16.17
N PRO A 318 20.06 10.91 16.83
CA PRO A 318 19.39 12.01 16.19
C PRO A 318 20.32 12.69 15.17
N VAL A 319 19.81 12.99 13.99
CA VAL A 319 20.51 13.74 12.93
C VAL A 319 19.57 14.79 12.38
N SER A 320 20.09 16.00 12.18
CA SER A 320 19.37 17.08 11.51
C SER A 320 19.88 17.22 10.08
N LEU A 321 18.97 17.18 9.11
CA LEU A 321 19.28 17.29 7.69
C LEU A 321 18.65 18.57 7.11
N PRO A 322 19.44 19.64 6.96
CA PRO A 322 19.08 20.74 6.08
C PRO A 322 18.98 20.26 4.63
N PHE A 323 17.90 20.62 3.95
CA PHE A 323 17.72 20.31 2.54
C PHE A 323 17.05 21.46 1.79
N SER A 324 17.31 21.51 0.50
CA SER A 324 16.65 22.37 -0.46
C SER A 324 15.87 21.53 -1.47
N ILE A 325 14.71 22.02 -1.87
CA ILE A 325 13.86 21.39 -2.88
C ILE A 325 13.60 22.38 -4.01
N ALA A 326 13.83 21.94 -5.23
CA ALA A 326 13.43 22.62 -6.45
C ALA A 326 12.39 21.75 -7.16
N ALA A 327 11.12 22.15 -7.08
CA ALA A 327 10.02 21.43 -7.73
C ALA A 327 9.49 22.21 -8.94
N ALA A 328 9.34 21.53 -10.08
CA ALA A 328 8.75 22.06 -11.30
C ALA A 328 8.07 20.94 -12.09
N ASN A 329 6.88 21.19 -12.64
CA ASN A 329 6.17 20.27 -13.55
C ASN A 329 6.03 18.81 -13.04
N GLY A 330 5.78 18.62 -11.74
CA GLY A 330 5.64 17.28 -11.15
C GLY A 330 6.95 16.54 -10.90
N ALA A 331 8.11 17.16 -11.14
CA ALA A 331 9.42 16.67 -10.72
C ALA A 331 9.98 17.55 -9.59
N ALA A 332 10.77 16.95 -8.71
CA ALA A 332 11.53 17.64 -7.69
C ALA A 332 12.99 17.16 -7.68
N SER A 333 13.91 18.11 -7.53
CA SER A 333 15.29 17.84 -7.14
C SER A 333 15.45 18.23 -5.68
N VAL A 334 15.92 17.29 -4.86
CA VAL A 334 16.17 17.50 -3.43
C VAL A 334 17.67 17.37 -3.19
N LYS A 335 18.27 18.40 -2.60
CA LYS A 335 19.68 18.38 -2.20
C LYS A 335 19.79 18.67 -0.73
N GLY A 336 20.55 17.87 -0.01
CA GLY A 336 20.72 18.02 1.43
C GLY A 336 22.09 17.55 1.86
N GLU A 337 22.61 18.17 2.91
CA GLU A 337 23.92 17.84 3.45
C GLU A 337 23.89 17.92 4.97
N THR A 338 24.59 17.02 5.62
CA THR A 338 24.79 17.04 7.08
C THR A 338 26.14 16.41 7.42
N VAL A 339 26.56 16.54 8.67
CA VAL A 339 27.79 15.94 9.18
C VAL A 339 27.44 15.09 10.38
N ILE A 340 27.98 13.88 10.44
CA ILE A 340 27.83 12.98 11.57
C ILE A 340 29.21 12.60 12.13
N ASP A 341 29.25 12.23 13.41
CA ASP A 341 30.43 11.60 14.01
C ASP A 341 30.35 10.08 13.79
N ARG A 342 31.20 9.53 12.91
CA ARG A 342 31.19 8.11 12.56
C ARG A 342 31.53 7.20 13.75
N LEU A 343 32.32 7.71 14.70
CA LEU A 343 32.78 6.94 15.85
C LEU A 343 31.64 6.70 16.84
N GLU A 344 30.65 7.59 16.90
CA GLU A 344 29.44 7.40 17.71
C GLU A 344 28.58 6.21 17.25
N TYR A 345 28.70 5.82 15.98
CA TYR A 345 28.05 4.63 15.41
C TYR A 345 28.99 3.42 15.38
N GLY A 346 30.22 3.58 15.88
CA GLY A 346 31.26 2.56 15.81
C GLY A 346 31.75 2.29 14.38
N VAL A 347 31.60 3.20 13.43
CA VAL A 347 32.02 2.95 12.04
C VAL A 347 33.50 3.29 11.86
N GLY A 348 34.32 2.25 11.80
CA GLY A 348 35.75 2.31 11.53
C GLY A 348 36.60 2.75 12.73
N PRO A 349 37.88 2.36 12.79
CA PRO A 349 38.83 2.87 13.79
C PRO A 349 39.20 4.33 13.55
N GLN A 350 39.84 4.99 14.52
CA GLN A 350 40.39 6.36 14.35
C GLN A 350 41.52 6.44 13.32
N SER A 351 42.15 5.30 13.00
CA SER A 351 43.20 5.20 11.99
C SER A 351 43.10 3.91 11.20
N VAL A 352 43.34 3.98 9.89
CA VAL A 352 43.35 2.84 8.96
C VAL A 352 44.72 2.78 8.32
N ALA A 353 45.41 1.63 8.39
CA ALA A 353 46.74 1.44 7.81
C ALA A 353 47.78 2.52 8.20
N GLY A 354 47.68 3.07 9.42
CA GLY A 354 48.59 4.12 9.93
C GLY A 354 48.17 5.55 9.57
N TYR A 355 47.12 5.75 8.78
CA TYR A 355 46.57 7.06 8.45
C TYR A 355 45.38 7.39 9.35
N ALA A 356 45.41 8.56 9.98
CA ALA A 356 44.27 9.07 10.74
C ALA A 356 43.09 9.34 9.80
N VAL A 357 41.89 8.93 10.22
CA VAL A 357 40.62 9.23 9.55
C VAL A 357 39.80 10.09 10.50
N GLU A 358 39.39 11.27 10.05
CA GLU A 358 38.60 12.20 10.84
C GLU A 358 37.30 11.53 11.31
N LYS A 359 36.83 11.95 12.49
CA LYS A 359 35.60 11.43 13.07
C LYS A 359 34.36 11.97 12.35
N ASP A 360 34.46 13.18 11.80
CA ASP A 360 33.37 13.85 11.11
C ASP A 360 33.30 13.32 9.68
N VAL A 361 32.12 12.82 9.30
CA VAL A 361 31.82 12.36 7.94
C VAL A 361 30.67 13.20 7.41
N LYS A 362 30.91 13.82 6.25
CA LYS A 362 29.86 14.55 5.55
C LYS A 362 28.97 13.55 4.82
N LEU A 363 27.67 13.68 5.02
CA LEU A 363 26.64 12.96 4.28
C LEU A 363 25.97 13.95 3.33
N SER A 364 25.71 13.51 2.10
CA SER A 364 25.01 14.31 1.10
C SER A 364 24.00 13.48 0.34
N ILE A 365 22.86 14.09 0.03
CA ILE A 365 21.84 13.53 -0.84
C ILE A 365 21.65 14.44 -2.06
N ASP A 366 21.48 13.83 -3.22
CA ASP A 366 20.99 14.46 -4.44
C ASP A 366 19.92 13.54 -5.01
N LEU A 367 18.66 13.86 -4.75
CA LEU A 367 17.53 13.00 -5.09
C LEU A 367 16.72 13.62 -6.23
N ALA A 368 16.40 12.81 -7.22
CA ALA A 368 15.40 13.11 -8.22
C ALA A 368 14.11 12.40 -7.83
N ALA A 369 13.06 13.18 -7.58
CA ALA A 369 11.76 12.68 -7.18
C ALA A 369 10.67 13.11 -8.16
N LEU A 370 9.65 12.27 -8.33
CA LEU A 370 8.45 12.58 -9.08
C LEU A 370 7.26 12.66 -8.12
N LYS A 371 6.48 13.73 -8.26
CA LYS A 371 5.27 13.97 -7.48
C LYS A 371 4.25 12.90 -7.84
N LEU A 372 3.64 12.30 -6.83
CA LEU A 372 2.57 11.35 -7.01
C LEU A 372 1.28 12.15 -7.07
N THR A 373 0.67 12.23 -8.24
CA THR A 373 -0.64 12.84 -8.40
C THR A 373 -1.68 11.94 -7.73
N ASN A 374 -2.36 12.49 -6.72
CA ASN A 374 -3.57 11.90 -6.15
C ASN A 374 -4.68 11.74 -7.18
#